data_AF-A0A6S6UIB4-F1
#
_entry.id   AF-A0A6S6UIB4-F1
#
_cell.length_a   1.000
_cell.length_b   1.000
_cell.length_c   1.000
_cell.angle_alpha   90.00
_cell.angle_beta   90.00
_cell.angle_gamma   90.00
#
_symmetry.space_group_name_H-M   'P 1'
#
loop_
_entity.id
_entity.type
_entity.pdbx_description
1 polymer ?
#
loop_
_entity_poly.entity_id
_entity_poly.type
_entity_poly.pdbx_seq_one_letter_code
_entity_poly.pdbx_strand_id
1 'polypeptide(L)'
;MDDIIKNQLLLFKEKLISYLARYETSTLSNEEITEQANIKATLERIEMMLASMSRTEALQNEPSSAQKGLIETDPKGWLDVMTDDGQRITISKYTRVTYHGYNSDKTRETFTILDWPNENIEASVSAISASKSRFAATVYQGPGVVTFDLDNNRLKYGNSAWIHTATDINNPISKGSYNLWLPDGVHTYGNPYLGLSNYATVWYRIGAEGSSRYFHVGNVSAGCVTVGEASTGGQDVDKKQWTDIYNYLKTRRSGSKHVGTINII
;
A
#
# COMPACT_ATOMS: atom_id res chain seq x y z
N MET A 1 8.91 15.35 18.47
CA MET A 1 8.59 14.58 19.70
C MET A 1 9.53 15.10 20.76
N ASP A 2 9.06 15.29 21.98
CA ASP A 2 9.68 16.20 22.95
C ASP A 2 11.02 15.66 23.48
N ASP A 3 12.12 16.42 23.30
CA ASP A 3 13.45 16.11 23.85
C ASP A 3 13.39 15.79 25.36
N ILE A 4 12.38 16.33 26.04
CA ILE A 4 12.05 16.04 27.44
C ILE A 4 11.82 14.55 27.69
N ILE A 5 11.07 13.85 26.83
CA ILE A 5 10.75 12.41 27.02
C ILE A 5 12.01 11.56 26.85
N LYS A 6 12.84 11.87 25.84
CA LYS A 6 14.10 11.15 25.57
C LYS A 6 15.06 11.29 26.74
N ASN A 7 15.20 12.51 27.27
CA ASN A 7 16.04 12.78 28.43
C ASN A 7 15.55 12.07 29.69
N GLN A 8 14.23 11.98 29.90
CA GLN A 8 13.66 11.21 31.01
C GLN A 8 13.95 9.71 30.89
N LEU A 9 13.83 9.13 29.69
CA LEU A 9 14.15 7.72 29.45
C LEU A 9 15.64 7.41 29.65
N LEU A 10 16.54 8.29 29.20
CA LEU A 10 17.99 8.16 29.43
C LEU A 10 18.32 8.19 30.93
N LEU A 11 17.77 9.17 31.66
CA LEU A 11 17.97 9.27 33.10
C LEU A 11 17.43 8.03 33.83
N PHE A 12 16.28 7.51 33.40
CA PHE A 12 15.70 6.31 33.98
C PHE A 12 16.55 5.06 33.69
N LYS A 13 17.08 4.93 32.47
CA LYS A 13 18.04 3.88 32.08
C LYS A 13 19.27 3.89 32.99
N GLU A 14 19.90 5.05 33.21
CA GLU A 14 21.08 5.18 34.07
C GLU A 14 20.81 4.75 35.52
N LYS A 15 19.62 5.09 36.06
CA LYS A 15 19.20 4.65 37.39
C LYS A 15 19.04 3.13 37.48
N LEU A 16 18.44 2.49 36.47
CA LEU A 16 18.29 1.03 36.43
C LEU A 16 19.64 0.31 36.30
N ILE A 17 20.56 0.82 35.49
CA ILE A 17 21.92 0.29 35.39
C ILE A 17 22.64 0.37 36.75
N SER A 18 22.56 1.54 37.41
CA SER A 18 23.15 1.74 38.74
C SER A 18 22.52 0.81 39.80
N TYR A 19 21.23 0.53 39.65
CA TYR A 19 20.52 -0.41 40.52
C TYR A 19 21.02 -1.85 40.33
N LEU A 20 21.16 -2.31 39.08
CA LEU A 20 21.65 -3.65 38.75
C LEU A 20 23.09 -3.89 39.23
N ALA A 21 23.96 -2.88 39.19
CA ALA A 21 25.35 -3.01 39.64
C ALA A 21 25.47 -3.44 41.12
N ARG A 22 24.44 -3.20 41.95
CA ARG A 22 24.42 -3.64 43.36
C ARG A 22 24.21 -5.15 43.54
N TYR A 23 23.69 -5.83 42.51
CA TYR A 23 23.46 -7.28 42.53
C TYR A 23 24.69 -8.08 42.10
N GLU A 24 25.74 -7.44 41.58
CA GLU A 24 26.93 -8.14 41.05
C GLU A 24 27.91 -8.58 42.15
N THR A 25 27.75 -8.11 43.38
CA THR A 25 28.71 -8.32 44.48
C THR A 25 28.20 -9.21 45.61
N SER A 26 27.02 -9.81 45.50
CA SER A 26 26.37 -10.56 46.58
C SER A 26 25.71 -11.85 46.11
N THR A 27 25.68 -12.86 46.99
CA THR A 27 24.79 -14.01 46.86
C THR A 27 23.35 -13.52 46.96
N LEU A 28 22.57 -13.73 45.90
CA LEU A 28 21.20 -13.25 45.81
C LEU A 28 20.20 -14.28 46.35
N SER A 29 19.17 -13.79 47.03
CA SER A 29 17.95 -14.54 47.28
C SER A 29 17.14 -14.77 45.98
N ASN A 30 16.20 -15.71 46.00
CA ASN A 30 15.33 -15.98 44.86
C ASN A 30 14.43 -14.78 44.49
N GLU A 31 14.06 -13.96 45.47
CA GLU A 31 13.29 -12.73 45.25
C GLU A 31 14.12 -11.70 44.50
N GLU A 32 15.39 -11.51 44.92
CA GLU A 32 16.35 -10.62 44.25
C GLU A 32 16.69 -11.07 42.82
N ILE A 33 16.75 -12.37 42.54
CA ILE A 33 16.93 -12.90 41.17
C ILE A 33 15.74 -12.53 40.27
N THR A 34 14.52 -12.65 40.80
CA THR A 34 13.29 -12.33 40.05
C THR A 34 13.21 -10.83 39.76
N GLU A 35 13.54 -10.01 40.75
CA GLU A 35 13.62 -8.55 40.60
C GLU A 35 14.67 -8.16 39.54
N GLN A 36 15.87 -8.76 39.59
CA GLN A 36 16.93 -8.51 38.61
C GLN A 36 16.48 -8.82 37.17
N ALA A 37 15.74 -9.91 36.96
CA ALA A 37 15.22 -10.29 35.66
C ALA A 37 14.19 -9.27 35.13
N ASN A 38 13.28 -8.80 35.97
CA ASN A 38 12.29 -7.77 35.60
C ASN A 38 12.95 -6.45 35.22
N ILE A 39 14.02 -6.05 35.91
CA ILE A 39 14.77 -4.84 35.62
C ILE A 39 15.49 -4.96 34.27
N LYS A 40 16.11 -6.11 33.97
CA LYS A 40 16.74 -6.37 32.66
C LYS A 40 15.71 -6.29 31.52
N ALA A 41 14.56 -6.92 31.66
CA ALA A 41 13.48 -6.84 30.67
C ALA A 41 12.97 -5.39 30.47
N THR A 42 12.95 -4.59 31.54
CA THR A 42 12.57 -3.17 31.48
C THR A 42 13.63 -2.35 30.74
N LEU A 43 14.92 -2.61 30.99
CA LEU A 43 16.02 -1.98 30.26
C LEU A 43 15.95 -2.26 28.76
N GLU A 44 15.72 -3.51 28.36
CA GLU A 44 15.57 -3.89 26.95
C GLU A 44 14.43 -3.10 26.27
N ARG A 45 13.29 -2.96 26.94
CA ARG A 45 12.17 -2.14 26.43
C ARG A 45 12.54 -0.67 26.26
N ILE A 46 13.26 -0.09 27.22
CA ILE A 46 13.74 1.30 27.14
C ILE A 46 14.74 1.46 25.99
N GLU A 47 15.63 0.50 25.78
CA GLU A 47 16.57 0.51 24.67
C GLU A 47 15.87 0.43 23.31
N MET A 48 14.86 -0.43 23.19
CA MET A 48 14.00 -0.49 21.99
C MET A 48 13.29 0.84 21.74
N MET A 49 12.75 1.47 22.79
CA MET A 49 12.12 2.80 22.69
C MET A 49 13.13 3.86 22.23
N LEU A 50 14.30 3.96 22.87
CA LEU A 50 15.35 4.92 22.50
C LEU A 50 15.87 4.70 21.07
N ALA A 51 16.00 3.45 20.62
CA ALA A 51 16.38 3.10 19.25
C ALA A 51 15.30 3.55 18.25
N SER A 52 14.02 3.33 18.54
CA SER A 52 12.91 3.79 17.70
C SER A 52 12.85 5.33 17.61
N MET A 53 13.10 6.03 18.73
CA MET A 53 13.13 7.49 18.78
C MET A 53 14.31 8.05 17.97
N SER A 54 15.50 7.46 18.11
CA SER A 54 16.69 7.87 17.36
C SER A 54 16.53 7.63 15.85
N ARG A 55 15.87 6.52 15.46
CA ARG A 55 15.51 6.26 14.06
C ARG A 55 14.53 7.32 13.54
N THR A 56 13.57 7.76 14.36
CA THR A 56 12.61 8.81 14.01
C THR A 56 13.26 10.18 13.85
N GLU A 57 14.22 10.54 14.72
CA GLU A 57 14.98 11.79 14.61
C GLU A 57 15.93 11.79 13.41
N ALA A 58 16.57 10.65 13.11
CA ALA A 58 17.38 10.49 11.90
C ALA A 58 16.52 10.68 10.63
N LEU A 59 15.31 10.12 10.62
CA LEU A 59 14.34 10.32 9.53
C LEU A 59 13.84 11.77 9.40
N GLN A 60 13.87 12.56 10.48
CA GLN A 60 13.47 13.98 10.46
C GLN A 60 14.60 14.93 10.03
N ASN A 61 15.86 14.51 10.14
CA ASN A 61 17.04 15.31 9.78
C ASN A 61 17.67 14.94 8.44
N GLU A 62 17.19 13.89 7.78
CA GLU A 62 17.47 13.62 6.36
C GLU A 62 16.86 14.73 5.47
N PRO A 63 17.54 15.19 4.41
CA PRO A 63 16.95 16.11 3.44
C PRO A 63 15.63 15.50 2.96
N SER A 64 14.50 16.18 3.28
CA SER A 64 13.14 15.62 3.28
C SER A 64 13.01 14.45 2.32
N SER A 65 12.91 13.24 2.85
CA SER A 65 12.69 12.04 2.06
C SER A 65 11.51 12.31 1.13
N ALA A 66 11.83 12.50 -0.15
CA ALA A 66 10.86 13.07 -1.07
C ALA A 66 9.79 12.02 -1.30
N GLN A 67 8.53 12.38 -1.04
CA GLN A 67 7.43 11.56 -1.46
C GLN A 67 7.50 11.40 -2.99
N LYS A 68 7.61 10.17 -3.46
CA LYS A 68 7.68 9.83 -4.88
C LYS A 68 6.57 8.87 -5.27
N GLY A 69 6.34 8.74 -6.57
CA GLY A 69 5.53 7.68 -7.16
C GLY A 69 6.41 6.66 -7.87
N LEU A 70 6.01 5.40 -7.82
CA LEU A 70 6.56 4.33 -8.64
C LEU A 70 6.20 4.56 -10.12
N ILE A 71 7.19 4.85 -10.97
CA ILE A 71 6.97 5.14 -12.40
C ILE A 71 7.41 4.01 -13.34
N GLU A 72 8.33 3.15 -12.90
CA GLU A 72 8.91 2.06 -13.70
C GLU A 72 8.49 0.68 -13.17
N THR A 73 7.58 0.04 -13.89
CA THR A 73 6.98 -1.27 -13.56
C THR A 73 7.14 -2.24 -14.73
N ASP A 74 6.65 -3.46 -14.57
CA ASP A 74 6.38 -4.32 -15.71
C ASP A 74 5.29 -3.70 -16.63
N PRO A 75 5.08 -4.25 -17.85
CA PRO A 75 4.05 -3.78 -18.78
C PRO A 75 2.62 -3.89 -18.24
N LYS A 76 2.39 -4.70 -17.19
CA LYS A 76 1.07 -4.91 -16.57
C LYS A 76 0.79 -3.95 -15.42
N GLY A 77 1.74 -3.08 -15.09
CA GLY A 77 1.60 -2.06 -14.05
C GLY A 77 2.00 -2.54 -12.65
N TRP A 78 2.83 -3.58 -12.53
CA TRP A 78 3.24 -4.16 -11.27
C TRP A 78 4.76 -4.13 -11.06
N LEU A 79 5.19 -4.05 -9.80
CA LEU A 79 6.59 -4.21 -9.41
C LEU A 79 6.69 -5.12 -8.20
N ASP A 80 7.47 -6.18 -8.32
CA ASP A 80 7.88 -6.99 -7.18
C ASP A 80 8.99 -6.29 -6.40
N VAL A 81 8.83 -6.25 -5.08
CA VAL A 81 9.77 -5.63 -4.15
C VAL A 81 10.02 -6.59 -2.99
N MET A 82 11.14 -6.39 -2.30
CA MET A 82 11.55 -7.20 -1.15
C MET A 82 11.39 -6.36 0.12
N THR A 83 10.64 -6.86 1.09
CA THR A 83 10.53 -6.27 2.43
C THR A 83 11.81 -6.50 3.24
N ASP A 84 11.92 -5.83 4.39
CA ASP A 84 13.05 -5.96 5.32
C ASP A 84 13.20 -7.38 5.91
N ASP A 85 12.08 -8.08 6.12
CA ASP A 85 12.03 -9.47 6.57
C ASP A 85 12.31 -10.50 5.44
N GLY A 86 12.58 -10.03 4.21
CA GLY A 86 12.92 -10.88 3.07
C GLY A 86 11.71 -11.50 2.36
N GLN A 87 10.49 -11.05 2.64
CA GLN A 87 9.31 -11.41 1.87
C GLN A 87 9.23 -10.64 0.54
N ARG A 88 8.72 -11.32 -0.49
CA ARG A 88 8.39 -10.67 -1.76
C ARG A 88 6.94 -10.23 -1.73
N ILE A 89 6.71 -8.94 -1.97
CA ILE A 89 5.38 -8.36 -2.18
C ILE A 89 5.33 -7.64 -3.52
N THR A 90 4.13 -7.41 -4.05
CA THR A 90 3.93 -6.70 -5.31
C THR A 90 3.21 -5.38 -5.03
N ILE A 91 3.69 -4.29 -5.64
CA ILE A 91 3.07 -2.97 -5.56
C ILE A 91 2.68 -2.46 -6.95
N SER A 92 1.60 -1.67 -7.00
CA SER A 92 1.05 -1.15 -8.25
C SER A 92 1.82 0.09 -8.73
N LYS A 93 1.86 0.32 -10.04
CA LYS A 93 2.40 1.56 -10.61
C LYS A 93 1.70 2.78 -10.00
N TYR A 94 2.47 3.82 -9.74
CA TYR A 94 2.08 5.02 -9.00
C TYR A 94 1.77 4.78 -7.51
N THR A 95 2.19 3.67 -6.91
CA THR A 95 2.25 3.54 -5.44
C THR A 95 3.09 4.69 -4.87
N ARG A 96 2.55 5.39 -3.87
CA ARG A 96 3.28 6.45 -3.14
C ARG A 96 4.30 5.82 -2.21
N VAL A 97 5.50 6.40 -2.19
CA VAL A 97 6.58 5.96 -1.32
C VAL A 97 7.32 7.15 -0.73
N THR A 98 7.88 6.95 0.46
CA THR A 98 8.99 7.74 0.99
C THR A 98 10.27 7.14 0.44
N TYR A 99 10.95 7.85 -0.48
CA TYR A 99 12.15 7.31 -1.15
C TYR A 99 13.41 7.62 -0.34
N HIS A 100 14.18 6.57 -0.02
CA HIS A 100 15.39 6.67 0.80
C HIS A 100 16.69 6.64 -0.01
N GLY A 101 16.61 6.49 -1.33
CA GLY A 101 17.77 6.49 -2.22
C GLY A 101 18.24 5.10 -2.61
N TYR A 102 19.53 5.03 -2.96
CA TYR A 102 20.21 3.79 -3.25
C TYR A 102 20.91 3.27 -2.00
N ASN A 103 21.04 1.94 -1.86
CA ASN A 103 21.94 1.37 -0.87
C ASN A 103 23.42 1.71 -1.20
N SER A 104 24.34 1.38 -0.28
CA SER A 104 25.75 1.80 -0.35
C SER A 104 26.48 1.37 -1.63
N ASP A 105 26.19 0.17 -2.15
CA ASP A 105 26.77 -0.35 -3.39
C ASP A 105 25.96 -0.01 -4.66
N LYS A 106 24.86 0.74 -4.50
CA LYS A 106 23.93 1.16 -5.56
C LYS A 106 23.28 0.02 -6.36
N THR A 107 23.22 -1.18 -5.79
CA THR A 107 22.55 -2.33 -6.42
C THR A 107 21.04 -2.35 -6.17
N ARG A 108 20.57 -1.63 -5.14
CA ARG A 108 19.16 -1.57 -4.74
C ARG A 108 18.70 -0.14 -4.47
N GLU A 109 17.42 0.08 -4.69
CA GLU A 109 16.70 1.28 -4.25
C GLU A 109 15.87 0.93 -3.01
N THR A 110 15.92 1.77 -1.97
CA THR A 110 15.22 1.58 -0.69
C THR A 110 14.14 2.65 -0.49
N PHE A 111 13.02 2.26 0.12
CA PHE A 111 11.87 3.14 0.30
C PHE A 111 10.90 2.57 1.36
N THR A 112 9.99 3.42 1.85
CA THR A 112 8.83 3.02 2.67
C THR A 112 7.55 3.23 1.88
N ILE A 113 6.67 2.23 1.84
CA ILE A 113 5.41 2.31 1.12
C ILE A 113 4.39 3.16 1.91
N LEU A 114 3.71 4.08 1.24
CA LEU A 114 2.73 5.01 1.83
C LEU A 114 1.27 4.70 1.44
N ASP A 115 1.07 3.64 0.67
CA ASP A 115 -0.22 3.26 0.11
C ASP A 115 -0.59 1.85 0.57
N TRP A 116 -1.88 1.66 0.85
CA TRP A 116 -2.47 0.35 1.07
C TRP A 116 -2.26 -0.58 -0.14
N PRO A 117 -2.12 -1.91 0.03
CA PRO A 117 -2.26 -2.69 1.28
C PRO A 117 -1.00 -2.77 2.14
N ASN A 118 0.12 -2.23 1.68
CA ASN A 118 1.43 -2.42 2.27
C ASN A 118 1.94 -1.16 3.00
N GLU A 119 1.02 -0.38 3.59
CA GLU A 119 1.34 0.91 4.20
C GLU A 119 2.34 0.76 5.35
N ASN A 120 3.33 1.67 5.40
CA ASN A 120 4.43 1.70 6.37
C ASN A 120 5.41 0.52 6.31
N ILE A 121 5.37 -0.30 5.26
CA ILE A 121 6.36 -1.37 5.06
C ILE A 121 7.63 -0.79 4.43
N GLU A 122 8.78 -1.02 5.07
CA GLU A 122 10.10 -0.79 4.49
C GLU A 122 10.39 -1.85 3.43
N ALA A 123 10.81 -1.42 2.25
CA ALA A 123 11.05 -2.30 1.12
C ALA A 123 12.23 -1.84 0.27
N SER A 124 12.70 -2.74 -0.58
CA SER A 124 13.76 -2.50 -1.53
C SER A 124 13.51 -3.21 -2.86
N VAL A 125 14.08 -2.67 -3.93
CA VAL A 125 14.02 -3.27 -5.26
C VAL A 125 15.38 -3.18 -5.94
N SER A 126 15.70 -4.15 -6.81
CA SER A 126 16.91 -4.06 -7.63
C SER A 126 16.86 -2.79 -8.48
N ALA A 127 17.96 -2.02 -8.41
CA ALA A 127 18.14 -0.82 -9.20
C ALA A 127 18.08 -1.16 -10.70
N ILE A 128 17.48 -0.28 -11.51
CA ILE A 128 17.58 -0.40 -12.98
C ILE A 128 19.02 -0.13 -13.39
N SER A 129 19.60 0.94 -12.85
CA SER A 129 21.02 1.28 -12.93
C SER A 129 21.38 2.25 -11.79
N ALA A 130 22.67 2.53 -11.62
CA ALA A 130 23.17 3.51 -10.65
C ALA A 130 22.72 4.97 -10.91
N SER A 131 22.10 5.24 -12.07
CA SER A 131 21.65 6.59 -12.48
C SER A 131 20.17 6.66 -12.88
N LYS A 132 19.46 5.53 -12.91
CA LYS A 132 18.04 5.46 -13.27
C LYS A 132 17.24 4.86 -12.12
N SER A 133 16.41 5.69 -11.50
CA SER A 133 15.50 5.30 -10.42
C SER A 133 14.16 4.83 -10.96
N ARG A 134 13.53 3.89 -10.26
CA ARG A 134 12.12 3.52 -10.49
C ARG A 134 11.10 4.53 -9.95
N PHE A 135 11.57 5.51 -9.18
CA PHE A 135 10.74 6.45 -8.45
C PHE A 135 11.02 7.89 -8.88
N ALA A 136 9.96 8.65 -9.11
CA ALA A 136 10.05 10.06 -9.48
C ALA A 136 9.00 10.91 -8.76
N ALA A 137 9.23 12.22 -8.73
CA ALA A 137 8.22 13.18 -8.32
C ALA A 137 6.96 12.96 -9.19
N THR A 138 5.81 12.81 -8.52
CA THR A 138 4.55 12.47 -9.16
C THR A 138 3.47 13.40 -8.65
N VAL A 139 2.70 13.99 -9.57
CA VAL A 139 1.51 14.77 -9.23
C VAL A 139 0.32 13.83 -9.11
N TYR A 140 -0.21 13.71 -7.89
CA TYR A 140 -1.45 13.00 -7.63
C TYR A 140 -2.64 13.95 -7.75
N GLN A 141 -3.73 13.44 -8.29
CA GLN A 141 -4.98 14.17 -8.44
C GLN A 141 -5.93 13.80 -7.29
N GLY A 142 -6.90 14.68 -7.02
CA GLY A 142 -8.00 14.38 -6.09
C GLY A 142 -8.80 13.13 -6.49
N PRO A 143 -9.71 12.65 -5.64
CA PRO A 143 -10.41 11.38 -5.82
C PRO A 143 -11.04 11.22 -7.21
N GLY A 144 -10.92 10.00 -7.76
CA GLY A 144 -11.64 9.60 -8.96
C GLY A 144 -13.13 9.38 -8.65
N VAL A 145 -13.97 9.57 -9.66
CA VAL A 145 -15.40 9.30 -9.56
C VAL A 145 -15.80 8.37 -10.70
N VAL A 146 -16.34 7.21 -10.33
CA VAL A 146 -16.92 6.22 -11.23
C VAL A 146 -18.42 6.18 -10.98
N THR A 147 -19.23 6.11 -12.03
CA THR A 147 -20.69 5.96 -11.94
C THR A 147 -21.10 4.74 -12.74
N PHE A 148 -21.74 3.79 -12.07
CA PHE A 148 -22.32 2.60 -12.68
C PHE A 148 -23.85 2.70 -12.59
N ASP A 149 -24.50 2.79 -13.75
CA ASP A 149 -25.94 2.75 -13.91
C ASP A 149 -26.35 1.28 -14.03
N LEU A 150 -26.80 0.73 -12.90
CA LEU A 150 -27.06 -0.70 -12.73
C LEU A 150 -28.20 -1.17 -13.62
N ASP A 151 -29.24 -0.34 -13.75
CA ASP A 151 -30.44 -0.69 -14.50
C ASP A 151 -30.19 -0.70 -16.02
N ASN A 152 -29.21 0.07 -16.49
CA ASN A 152 -28.86 0.18 -17.91
C ASN A 152 -27.56 -0.52 -18.30
N ASN A 153 -26.93 -1.27 -17.39
CA ASN A 153 -25.66 -1.97 -17.61
C ASN A 153 -24.58 -1.09 -18.26
N ARG A 154 -24.36 0.10 -17.71
CA ARG A 154 -23.36 1.03 -18.26
C ARG A 154 -22.62 1.80 -17.18
N LEU A 155 -21.35 2.06 -17.45
CA LEU A 155 -20.46 2.79 -16.54
C LEU A 155 -19.82 3.99 -17.24
N LYS A 156 -19.53 5.04 -16.48
CA LYS A 156 -18.65 6.14 -16.89
C LYS A 156 -17.69 6.50 -15.76
N TYR A 157 -16.57 7.12 -16.10
CA TYR A 157 -15.55 7.58 -15.18
C TYR A 157 -15.15 9.02 -15.52
N GLY A 158 -15.13 9.91 -14.53
CA GLY A 158 -15.01 11.35 -14.79
C GLY A 158 -16.02 11.84 -15.83
N ASN A 159 -15.53 12.37 -16.96
CA ASN A 159 -16.33 12.87 -18.07
C ASN A 159 -16.35 11.93 -19.29
N SER A 160 -16.05 10.63 -19.11
CA SER A 160 -16.06 9.66 -20.20
C SER A 160 -17.46 9.46 -20.79
N ALA A 161 -17.50 8.88 -22.00
CA ALA A 161 -18.71 8.25 -22.51
C ALA A 161 -19.10 7.04 -21.64
N TRP A 162 -20.35 6.61 -21.79
CA TRP A 162 -20.84 5.37 -21.20
C TRP A 162 -20.26 4.16 -21.94
N ILE A 163 -19.84 3.15 -21.19
CA ILE A 163 -19.34 1.86 -21.70
C ILE A 163 -20.15 0.71 -21.11
N HIS A 164 -20.21 -0.43 -21.80
CA HIS A 164 -20.96 -1.58 -21.29
C HIS A 164 -20.28 -2.14 -20.04
N THR A 165 -21.04 -2.27 -18.96
CA THR A 165 -20.57 -2.78 -17.68
C THR A 165 -21.75 -3.38 -16.96
N ALA A 166 -21.60 -4.56 -16.38
CA ALA A 166 -22.70 -5.18 -15.65
C ALA A 166 -22.22 -5.87 -14.38
N THR A 167 -23.18 -6.45 -13.67
CA THR A 167 -22.97 -7.31 -12.51
C THR A 167 -23.80 -8.57 -12.67
N ASP A 168 -23.60 -9.57 -11.81
CA ASP A 168 -24.44 -10.77 -11.79
C ASP A 168 -25.88 -10.39 -11.40
N ILE A 169 -26.84 -10.69 -12.27
CA ILE A 169 -28.26 -10.40 -12.03
C ILE A 169 -28.83 -11.14 -10.81
N ASN A 170 -28.26 -12.30 -10.47
CA ASN A 170 -28.69 -13.10 -9.31
C ASN A 170 -27.99 -12.69 -8.02
N ASN A 171 -26.95 -11.86 -8.13
CA ASN A 171 -26.15 -11.41 -6.98
C ASN A 171 -25.65 -9.97 -7.18
N PRO A 172 -26.55 -9.00 -7.49
CA PRO A 172 -26.11 -7.67 -7.88
C PRO A 172 -25.48 -6.93 -6.70
N ILE A 173 -24.52 -6.05 -6.99
CA ILE A 173 -24.11 -5.03 -6.03
C ILE A 173 -25.28 -4.08 -5.77
N SER A 174 -25.52 -3.73 -4.49
CA SER A 174 -26.60 -2.81 -4.13
C SER A 174 -26.31 -1.39 -4.60
N LYS A 175 -27.38 -0.62 -4.85
CA LYS A 175 -27.29 0.81 -5.16
C LYS A 175 -26.74 1.57 -3.94
N GLY A 176 -25.88 2.55 -4.19
CA GLY A 176 -25.19 3.31 -3.14
C GLY A 176 -23.88 3.93 -3.61
N SER A 177 -23.22 4.65 -2.70
CA SER A 177 -21.87 5.19 -2.91
C SER A 177 -20.86 4.40 -2.10
N TYR A 178 -19.80 3.94 -2.75
CA TYR A 178 -18.79 3.09 -2.15
C TYR A 178 -17.39 3.63 -2.39
N ASN A 179 -16.49 3.39 -1.44
CA ASN A 179 -15.07 3.63 -1.65
C ASN A 179 -14.52 2.68 -2.73
N LEU A 180 -13.63 3.22 -3.55
CA LEU A 180 -12.86 2.46 -4.53
C LEU A 180 -11.40 2.41 -4.05
N TRP A 181 -10.96 1.23 -3.64
CA TRP A 181 -9.65 1.01 -3.03
C TRP A 181 -8.53 1.11 -4.04
N LEU A 182 -7.29 1.28 -3.56
CA LEU A 182 -6.10 1.01 -4.36
C LEU A 182 -6.04 -0.49 -4.74
N PRO A 183 -5.32 -0.87 -5.82
CA PRO A 183 -5.12 -2.27 -6.15
C PRO A 183 -4.40 -3.03 -5.04
N ASP A 184 -4.93 -4.18 -4.62
CA ASP A 184 -4.37 -5.02 -3.55
C ASP A 184 -3.34 -6.04 -4.01
N GLY A 185 -3.30 -6.34 -5.31
CA GLY A 185 -2.35 -7.30 -5.86
C GLY A 185 -2.72 -7.74 -7.26
N VAL A 186 -1.94 -8.67 -7.79
CA VAL A 186 -2.13 -9.21 -9.14
C VAL A 186 -3.33 -10.17 -9.14
N HIS A 187 -4.41 -9.79 -9.83
CA HIS A 187 -5.57 -10.66 -10.02
C HIS A 187 -5.41 -11.51 -11.28
N THR A 188 -5.02 -12.78 -11.12
CA THR A 188 -4.68 -13.69 -12.23
C THR A 188 -5.87 -14.02 -13.13
N TYR A 189 -7.11 -13.86 -12.65
CA TYR A 189 -8.32 -13.95 -13.47
C TYR A 189 -8.40 -12.88 -14.57
N GLY A 190 -7.59 -11.82 -14.48
CA GLY A 190 -7.40 -10.83 -15.53
C GLY A 190 -6.55 -11.31 -16.72
N ASN A 191 -5.77 -12.39 -16.56
CA ASN A 191 -4.82 -12.85 -17.58
C ASN A 191 -5.42 -13.10 -18.98
N PRO A 192 -6.63 -13.68 -19.13
CA PRO A 192 -7.24 -13.89 -20.43
C PRO A 192 -7.49 -12.60 -21.22
N TYR A 193 -7.55 -11.44 -20.55
CA TYR A 193 -7.85 -10.16 -21.16
C TYR A 193 -6.60 -9.29 -21.40
N LEU A 194 -5.39 -9.81 -21.18
CA LEU A 194 -4.14 -9.09 -21.41
C LEU A 194 -3.91 -8.71 -22.88
N GLY A 195 -4.52 -9.43 -23.82
CA GLY A 195 -4.54 -9.04 -25.25
C GLY A 195 -5.43 -7.84 -25.56
N LEU A 196 -6.30 -7.43 -24.63
CA LEU A 196 -7.24 -6.31 -24.77
C LEU A 196 -6.83 -5.11 -23.92
N SER A 197 -6.29 -5.36 -22.72
CA SER A 197 -5.72 -4.34 -21.86
C SER A 197 -4.53 -4.89 -21.08
N ASN A 198 -3.39 -4.19 -21.13
CA ASN A 198 -2.20 -4.56 -20.37
C ASN A 198 -2.46 -4.57 -18.85
N TYR A 199 -3.44 -3.81 -18.37
CA TYR A 199 -3.76 -3.64 -16.95
C TYR A 199 -4.92 -4.52 -16.48
N ALA A 200 -5.27 -5.56 -17.24
CA ALA A 200 -6.41 -6.44 -16.92
C ALA A 200 -6.30 -7.15 -15.55
N THR A 201 -5.08 -7.26 -15.00
CA THR A 201 -4.83 -7.86 -13.67
C THR A 201 -4.90 -6.84 -12.53
N VAL A 202 -5.09 -5.55 -12.82
CA VAL A 202 -5.27 -4.47 -11.83
C VAL A 202 -6.76 -4.36 -11.54
N TRP A 203 -7.20 -4.79 -10.36
CA TRP A 203 -8.59 -4.69 -9.93
C TRP A 203 -8.71 -3.74 -8.74
N TYR A 204 -9.88 -3.13 -8.57
CA TYR A 204 -10.14 -2.20 -7.48
C TYR A 204 -11.24 -2.73 -6.58
N ARG A 205 -10.99 -2.92 -5.29
CA ARG A 205 -12.02 -3.36 -4.34
C ARG A 205 -13.08 -2.27 -4.17
N ILE A 206 -14.33 -2.68 -3.99
CA ILE A 206 -15.48 -1.79 -3.78
C ILE A 206 -16.01 -1.96 -2.34
N GLY A 207 -16.16 -0.85 -1.62
CA GLY A 207 -16.80 -0.82 -0.30
C GLY A 207 -15.81 -0.91 0.86
N ALA A 208 -15.99 -1.89 1.75
CA ALA A 208 -15.14 -2.09 2.93
C ALA A 208 -13.83 -2.84 2.60
N GLU A 209 -12.83 -2.75 3.48
CA GLU A 209 -11.48 -3.35 3.31
C GLU A 209 -11.51 -4.88 3.08
N GLY A 210 -12.51 -5.57 3.65
CA GLY A 210 -12.71 -7.02 3.48
C GLY A 210 -13.73 -7.41 2.40
N SER A 211 -14.26 -6.46 1.62
CA SER A 211 -15.29 -6.73 0.61
C SER A 211 -14.81 -7.68 -0.48
N SER A 212 -15.65 -8.63 -0.90
CA SER A 212 -15.39 -9.50 -2.06
C SER A 212 -15.83 -8.89 -3.38
N ARG A 213 -16.35 -7.66 -3.38
CA ARG A 213 -16.77 -6.94 -4.58
C ARG A 213 -15.61 -6.16 -5.18
N TYR A 214 -15.40 -6.32 -6.49
CA TYR A 214 -14.36 -5.61 -7.23
C TYR A 214 -14.94 -4.89 -8.43
N PHE A 215 -14.23 -3.86 -8.86
CA PHE A 215 -14.34 -3.24 -10.17
C PHE A 215 -13.20 -3.78 -11.04
N HIS A 216 -13.55 -4.49 -12.11
CA HIS A 216 -12.58 -5.14 -12.98
C HIS A 216 -13.09 -5.29 -14.42
N VAL A 217 -12.21 -5.74 -15.30
CA VAL A 217 -12.57 -6.18 -16.67
C VAL A 217 -12.84 -7.67 -16.68
N GLY A 218 -13.79 -8.12 -17.51
CA GLY A 218 -13.99 -9.55 -17.73
C GLY A 218 -15.27 -9.93 -18.47
N ASN A 219 -15.45 -11.23 -18.69
CA ASN A 219 -16.65 -11.80 -19.32
C ASN A 219 -17.69 -12.32 -18.32
N VAL A 220 -17.30 -12.50 -17.05
CA VAL A 220 -18.15 -13.12 -16.01
C VAL A 220 -18.03 -12.33 -14.72
N SER A 221 -19.17 -12.10 -14.08
CA SER A 221 -19.30 -11.48 -12.77
C SER A 221 -19.89 -12.46 -11.77
N ALA A 222 -19.36 -12.46 -10.54
CA ALA A 222 -19.99 -13.10 -9.38
C ALA A 222 -20.57 -12.02 -8.44
N GLY A 223 -21.12 -10.96 -9.03
CA GLY A 223 -21.66 -9.76 -8.35
C GLY A 223 -20.66 -8.60 -8.20
N CYS A 224 -19.53 -8.67 -8.91
CA CYS A 224 -18.60 -7.55 -9.12
C CYS A 224 -19.16 -6.56 -10.16
N VAL A 225 -18.55 -5.38 -10.26
CA VAL A 225 -18.78 -4.45 -11.38
C VAL A 225 -17.78 -4.80 -12.48
N THR A 226 -18.28 -5.41 -13.56
CA THR A 226 -17.46 -6.03 -14.61
C THR A 226 -17.61 -5.29 -15.94
N VAL A 227 -16.53 -4.68 -16.42
CA VAL A 227 -16.47 -4.05 -17.75
C VAL A 227 -16.39 -5.12 -18.83
N GLY A 228 -17.33 -5.10 -19.77
CA GLY A 228 -17.40 -6.07 -20.87
C GLY A 228 -18.04 -7.42 -20.53
N GLU A 229 -18.87 -7.48 -19.48
CA GLU A 229 -19.63 -8.68 -19.08
C GLU A 229 -20.42 -9.28 -20.25
N ALA A 230 -20.05 -10.49 -20.67
CA ALA A 230 -20.54 -11.07 -21.92
C ALA A 230 -22.02 -11.46 -21.84
N SER A 231 -22.48 -11.92 -20.67
CA SER A 231 -23.86 -12.38 -20.43
C SER A 231 -24.92 -11.27 -20.62
N THR A 232 -24.50 -10.00 -20.59
CA THR A 232 -25.38 -8.83 -20.72
C THR A 232 -25.12 -8.04 -22.01
N GLY A 233 -24.29 -8.54 -22.93
CA GLY A 233 -24.00 -7.91 -24.22
C GLY A 233 -22.66 -7.17 -24.31
N GLY A 234 -21.79 -7.31 -23.30
CA GLY A 234 -20.45 -6.72 -23.33
C GLY A 234 -19.55 -7.34 -24.40
N GLN A 235 -18.71 -6.50 -25.00
CA GLN A 235 -17.84 -6.88 -26.11
C GLN A 235 -16.37 -6.57 -25.79
N ASP A 236 -15.46 -6.96 -26.68
CA ASP A 236 -14.04 -6.68 -26.51
C ASP A 236 -13.70 -5.19 -26.66
N VAL A 237 -14.54 -4.43 -27.37
CA VAL A 237 -14.39 -2.96 -27.45
C VAL A 237 -14.55 -2.31 -26.07
N ASP A 238 -15.45 -2.82 -25.23
CA ASP A 238 -15.63 -2.34 -23.85
C ASP A 238 -14.42 -2.71 -22.99
N LYS A 239 -13.93 -3.95 -23.11
CA LYS A 239 -12.77 -4.42 -22.33
C LYS A 239 -11.49 -3.64 -22.63
N LYS A 240 -11.31 -3.18 -23.87
CA LYS A 240 -10.19 -2.30 -24.25
C LYS A 240 -10.20 -0.97 -23.50
N GLN A 241 -11.38 -0.46 -23.14
CA GLN A 241 -11.53 0.76 -22.33
C GLN A 241 -10.99 0.61 -20.90
N TRP A 242 -10.69 -0.62 -20.44
CA TRP A 242 -10.06 -0.85 -19.15
C TRP A 242 -8.73 -0.11 -19.00
N THR A 243 -7.97 0.02 -20.09
CA THR A 243 -6.72 0.79 -20.11
C THR A 243 -6.97 2.26 -19.77
N ASP A 244 -8.06 2.84 -20.26
CA ASP A 244 -8.40 4.24 -20.04
C ASP A 244 -8.90 4.47 -18.60
N ILE A 245 -9.70 3.53 -18.08
CA ILE A 245 -10.11 3.50 -16.66
C ILE A 245 -8.88 3.45 -15.74
N TYR A 246 -7.95 2.53 -16.01
CA TYR A 246 -6.71 2.43 -15.23
C TYR A 246 -5.90 3.74 -15.31
N ASN A 247 -5.75 4.31 -16.50
CA ASN A 247 -5.05 5.58 -16.70
C ASN A 247 -5.71 6.74 -15.94
N TYR A 248 -7.04 6.74 -15.86
CA TYR A 248 -7.80 7.71 -15.09
C TYR A 248 -7.60 7.55 -13.58
N LEU A 249 -7.55 6.31 -13.06
CA LEU A 249 -7.52 6.03 -11.62
C LEU A 249 -6.11 5.99 -11.00
N LYS A 250 -5.07 5.59 -11.75
CA LYS A 250 -3.74 5.27 -11.19
C LYS A 250 -3.09 6.41 -10.38
N THR A 251 -3.36 7.67 -10.73
CA THR A 251 -2.85 8.86 -10.00
C THR A 251 -3.90 9.55 -9.13
N ARG A 252 -5.12 9.01 -9.02
CA ARG A 252 -6.18 9.54 -8.16
C ARG A 252 -5.97 9.08 -6.73
N ARG A 253 -6.20 9.95 -5.75
CA ARG A 253 -6.07 9.60 -4.34
C ARG A 253 -7.17 10.24 -3.49
N SER A 254 -7.67 9.44 -2.55
CA SER A 254 -8.46 9.85 -1.38
C SER A 254 -7.80 9.23 -0.15
N GLY A 255 -6.80 9.92 0.42
CA GLY A 255 -5.94 9.37 1.46
C GLY A 255 -4.98 8.30 0.94
N SER A 256 -4.56 7.37 1.82
CA SER A 256 -3.63 6.27 1.53
C SER A 256 -4.27 4.95 1.12
N LYS A 257 -5.60 4.86 1.16
CA LYS A 257 -6.31 3.60 0.92
C LYS A 257 -7.09 3.55 -0.39
N HIS A 258 -7.49 4.70 -0.91
CA HIS A 258 -8.51 4.77 -1.95
C HIS A 258 -8.06 5.60 -3.14
N VAL A 259 -8.47 5.18 -4.33
CA VAL A 259 -8.37 5.99 -5.56
C VAL A 259 -9.55 6.95 -5.71
N GLY A 260 -10.67 6.68 -5.05
CA GLY A 260 -11.87 7.51 -5.18
C GLY A 260 -13.14 6.78 -4.75
N THR A 261 -14.24 7.05 -5.44
CA THR A 261 -15.55 6.42 -5.19
C THR A 261 -16.17 5.85 -6.45
N ILE A 262 -17.03 4.86 -6.25
CA ILE A 262 -17.95 4.34 -7.26
C ILE A 262 -19.40 4.52 -6.77
N ASN A 263 -20.21 5.20 -7.58
CA ASN A 263 -21.64 5.40 -7.34
C ASN A 263 -22.43 4.40 -8.18
N ILE A 264 -23.18 3.53 -7.52
CA ILE A 264 -24.09 2.56 -8.12
C ILE A 264 -25.49 3.17 -8.09
N ILE A 265 -26.02 3.53 -9.27
CA ILE A 265 -27.31 4.22 -9.44
C ILE A 265 -28.35 3.36 -10.14
#